data_AF-X1D9I7-F1
#
_entry.id   AF-X1D9I7-F1
#
_cell.length_a   1.000
_cell.length_b   1.000
_cell.length_c   1.000
_cell.angle_alpha   90.00
_cell.angle_beta   90.00
_cell.angle_gamma   90.00
#
_symmetry.space_group_name_H-M   'P 1'
#
loop_
_entity.id
_entity.type
_entity.pdbx_description
1 polymer ?
#
loop_
_entity_poly.entity_id
_entity_poly.type
_entity_poly.pdbx_seq_one_letter_code
_entity_poly.pdbx_strand_id
1 'polypeptide(L)'
;EVAAYHLDRLLGLGMVPPTVERNVGGRKGCLQLWVTGVTMEKYEDTPPDMEAWRKQISVMWLFDDLIGNIDRHLNNAMVSPDYRLMLIDNSKSFGGHRRLLNDLNGAGTGTHARFWMIPYDKDRQRYPTNYTQDFVERIRGLTKKQLKKGIGRYIWGYNRGLILKRQQMIVERLNEMGSAVMVRSR
;
A
#
# COMPACT_ATOMS: atom_id res chain seq x y z
N GLU A 1 10.33 6.18 -0.01
CA GLU A 1 10.74 5.79 -1.39
C GLU A 1 11.44 4.44 -1.52
N VAL A 2 12.77 4.36 -1.52
CA VAL A 2 13.52 3.12 -1.92
C VAL A 2 13.08 1.88 -1.13
N ALA A 3 12.91 2.00 0.18
CA ALA A 3 12.42 0.90 1.02
C ALA A 3 11.00 0.44 0.66
N ALA A 4 10.11 1.35 0.26
CA ALA A 4 8.76 1.02 -0.17
C ALA A 4 8.81 0.20 -1.46
N TYR A 5 9.61 0.62 -2.44
CA TYR A 5 9.82 -0.15 -3.68
C TYR A 5 10.39 -1.55 -3.42
N HIS A 6 11.39 -1.68 -2.56
CA HIS A 6 11.96 -2.99 -2.24
C HIS A 6 10.99 -3.90 -1.47
N LEU A 7 10.13 -3.33 -0.62
CA LEU A 7 9.11 -4.10 0.09
C LEU A 7 7.95 -4.49 -0.83
N ASP A 8 7.51 -3.60 -1.73
CA ASP A 8 6.57 -3.89 -2.82
C ASP A 8 7.05 -5.11 -3.63
N ARG A 9 8.32 -5.10 -4.05
CA ARG A 9 8.95 -6.21 -4.77
C ARG A 9 9.01 -7.50 -3.97
N LEU A 10 9.28 -7.42 -2.67
CA LEU A 10 9.30 -8.58 -1.77
C LEU A 10 7.90 -9.21 -1.63
N LEU A 11 6.84 -8.39 -1.68
CA LEU A 11 5.45 -8.81 -1.55
C LEU A 11 4.78 -9.11 -2.90
N GLY A 12 5.44 -8.78 -4.02
CA GLY A 12 4.95 -8.99 -5.38
C GLY A 12 3.76 -8.12 -5.75
N LEU A 13 3.69 -6.88 -5.26
CA LEU A 13 2.55 -5.99 -5.53
C LEU A 13 2.64 -5.35 -6.92
N GLY A 14 3.83 -4.87 -7.29
CA GLY A 14 4.03 -4.19 -8.57
C GLY A 14 3.24 -2.88 -8.68
N MET A 15 3.12 -2.16 -7.56
CA MET A 15 2.39 -0.90 -7.45
C MET A 15 3.33 0.30 -7.24
N VAL A 16 4.48 0.12 -6.58
CA VAL A 16 5.47 1.19 -6.40
C VAL A 16 6.42 1.26 -7.59
N PRO A 17 6.58 2.42 -8.27
CA PRO A 17 7.52 2.53 -9.38
C PRO A 17 8.97 2.20 -8.99
N PRO A 18 9.78 1.66 -9.92
CA PRO A 18 11.19 1.38 -9.69
C PRO A 18 11.92 2.57 -9.07
N THR A 19 12.52 2.34 -7.90
CA THR A 19 13.17 3.40 -7.13
C THR A 19 14.53 2.92 -6.64
N VAL A 20 15.59 3.67 -6.96
CA VAL A 20 16.98 3.34 -6.61
C VAL A 20 17.63 4.43 -5.78
N GLU A 21 18.56 4.06 -4.90
CA GLU A 21 19.44 5.00 -4.22
C GLU A 21 20.45 5.58 -5.23
N ARG A 22 20.68 6.90 -5.19
CA ARG A 22 21.68 7.56 -6.03
C ARG A 22 22.34 8.71 -5.29
N ASN A 23 23.60 8.98 -5.62
CA ASN A 23 24.28 10.21 -5.25
C ASN A 23 24.40 11.09 -6.51
N VAL A 24 23.93 12.33 -6.43
CA VAL A 24 24.02 13.33 -7.50
C VAL A 24 24.62 14.60 -6.90
N GLY A 25 25.76 15.06 -7.44
CA GLY A 25 26.44 16.27 -6.94
C GLY A 25 26.84 16.18 -5.46
N GLY A 26 27.22 15.00 -4.97
CA GLY A 26 27.60 14.78 -3.57
C GLY A 26 26.42 14.60 -2.61
N ARG A 27 25.17 14.79 -3.07
CA ARG A 27 23.95 14.63 -2.27
C ARG A 27 23.35 13.25 -2.47
N LYS A 28 23.20 12.52 -1.36
CA LYS A 28 22.51 11.23 -1.33
C LYS A 28 20.99 11.43 -1.40
N GLY A 29 20.34 10.66 -2.27
CA GLY A 29 18.89 10.65 -2.43
C GLY A 29 18.42 9.40 -3.16
N CYS A 30 17.30 9.49 -3.85
CA CYS A 30 16.78 8.43 -4.71
C CYS A 30 16.31 8.94 -6.06
N LEU A 31 16.34 8.06 -7.05
CA LEU A 31 15.72 8.26 -8.36
C LEU A 31 14.55 7.29 -8.47
N GLN A 32 13.39 7.80 -8.83
CA GLN A 32 12.20 7.01 -9.12
C GLN A 32 11.91 7.09 -10.61
N LEU A 33 11.57 5.95 -11.22
CA LEU A 33 11.16 5.90 -12.61
C LEU A 33 9.94 6.80 -12.82
N TRP A 34 10.05 7.71 -13.79
CA TRP A 34 8.91 8.48 -14.25
C TRP A 34 7.97 7.58 -15.05
N VAL A 35 6.82 7.26 -14.46
CA VAL A 35 5.78 6.48 -15.15
C VAL A 35 4.97 7.39 -16.06
N THR A 36 4.83 7.02 -17.33
CA THR A 36 4.15 7.82 -18.35
C THR A 36 2.73 7.33 -18.60
N GLY A 37 1.84 8.23 -19.04
CA GLY A 37 0.46 7.88 -19.40
C GLY A 37 -0.45 7.59 -18.21
N VAL A 38 0.03 7.82 -16.99
CA VAL A 38 -0.77 7.74 -15.76
C VAL A 38 -1.44 9.09 -15.47
N THR A 39 -2.59 9.07 -14.81
CA THR A 39 -3.31 10.30 -14.40
C THR A 39 -3.92 10.18 -13.01
N MET A 40 -4.22 11.32 -12.40
CA MET A 40 -4.99 11.45 -11.17
C MET A 40 -6.47 11.72 -11.44
N GLU A 41 -6.88 12.00 -12.69
CA GLU A 41 -8.27 12.34 -13.04
C GLU A 41 -9.15 11.09 -13.16
N LYS A 42 -8.56 9.92 -13.37
CA LYS A 42 -9.27 8.63 -13.56
C LYS A 42 -10.13 8.19 -12.39
N TYR A 43 -10.00 8.81 -11.21
CA TYR A 43 -10.91 8.58 -10.08
C TYR A 43 -12.32 9.14 -10.30
N GLU A 44 -12.56 9.84 -11.42
CA GLU A 44 -13.88 10.32 -11.84
C GLU A 44 -14.57 9.36 -12.82
N ASP A 45 -13.79 8.50 -13.48
CA ASP A 45 -14.27 7.52 -14.45
C ASP A 45 -14.52 6.18 -13.76
N THR A 46 -15.65 5.54 -14.01
CA THR A 46 -15.89 4.16 -13.56
C THR A 46 -14.88 3.19 -14.21
N PRO A 47 -14.07 2.46 -13.42
CA PRO A 47 -13.20 1.41 -13.93
C PRO A 47 -13.98 0.31 -14.67
N PRO A 48 -13.40 -0.28 -15.74
CA PRO A 48 -14.05 -1.35 -16.49
C PRO A 48 -14.28 -2.61 -15.64
N ASP A 49 -13.42 -2.86 -14.65
CA ASP A 49 -13.58 -3.92 -13.65
C ASP A 49 -13.52 -3.31 -12.24
N MET A 50 -14.70 -3.08 -11.67
CA MET A 50 -14.84 -2.55 -10.31
C MET A 50 -14.36 -3.50 -9.22
N GLU A 51 -14.40 -4.82 -9.45
CA GLU A 51 -13.94 -5.80 -8.47
C GLU A 51 -12.40 -5.80 -8.42
N ALA A 52 -11.74 -5.84 -9.58
CA ALA A 52 -10.29 -5.71 -9.68
C ALA A 52 -9.80 -4.37 -9.12
N TRP A 53 -10.51 -3.27 -9.40
CA TRP A 53 -10.21 -1.97 -8.81
C TRP A 53 -10.25 -2.00 -7.28
N ARG A 54 -11.36 -2.45 -6.68
CA ARG A 54 -11.50 -2.54 -5.22
C ARG A 54 -10.46 -3.45 -4.57
N LYS A 55 -10.04 -4.53 -5.25
CA LYS A 55 -8.93 -5.38 -4.80
C LYS A 55 -7.61 -4.59 -4.75
N GLN A 56 -7.31 -3.78 -5.77
CA GLN A 56 -6.11 -2.95 -5.78
C GLN A 56 -6.11 -1.93 -4.64
N ILE A 57 -7.24 -1.27 -4.37
CA ILE A 57 -7.33 -0.31 -3.26
C ILE A 57 -7.21 -1.03 -1.90
N SER A 58 -7.80 -2.22 -1.76
CA SER A 58 -7.64 -3.06 -0.55
C SER A 58 -6.16 -3.36 -0.28
N VAL A 59 -5.43 -3.78 -1.32
CA VAL A 59 -3.98 -4.03 -1.25
C VAL A 59 -3.20 -2.76 -0.92
N MET A 60 -3.55 -1.62 -1.51
CA MET A 60 -2.93 -0.32 -1.21
C MET A 60 -3.08 0.04 0.27
N TRP A 61 -4.28 -0.04 0.85
CA TRP A 61 -4.50 0.30 2.26
C TRP A 61 -3.77 -0.63 3.22
N LEU A 62 -3.75 -1.94 2.93
CA LEU A 62 -2.96 -2.88 3.72
C LEU A 62 -1.47 -2.56 3.61
N PHE A 63 -0.97 -2.22 2.41
CA PHE A 63 0.42 -1.84 2.22
C PHE A 63 0.77 -0.55 2.97
N ASP A 64 -0.10 0.47 2.92
CA ASP A 64 0.07 1.71 3.66
C ASP A 64 0.03 1.46 5.18
N ASP A 65 -0.82 0.55 5.68
CA ASP A 65 -0.81 0.10 7.07
C ASP A 65 0.51 -0.60 7.44
N LEU A 66 1.00 -1.48 6.57
CA LEU A 66 2.23 -2.25 6.79
C LEU A 66 3.46 -1.34 6.87
N ILE A 67 3.55 -0.32 6.00
CA ILE A 67 4.67 0.64 5.99
C ILE A 67 4.42 1.85 6.89
N GLY A 68 3.19 2.06 7.34
CA GLY A 68 2.74 3.22 8.11
C GLY A 68 2.88 4.51 7.31
N ASN A 69 2.30 4.52 6.11
CA ASN A 69 2.24 5.70 5.26
C ASN A 69 1.08 6.60 5.66
N ILE A 70 1.38 7.73 6.29
CA ILE A 70 0.36 8.64 6.83
C ILE A 70 -0.21 9.62 5.80
N ASP A 71 0.25 9.56 4.55
CA ASP A 71 0.04 10.62 3.56
C ASP A 71 -0.56 10.10 2.25
N ARG A 72 -1.27 8.96 2.30
CA ARG A 72 -1.96 8.46 1.12
C ARG A 72 -3.16 9.35 0.79
N HIS A 73 -3.12 9.96 -0.39
CA HIS A 73 -4.21 10.68 -1.01
C HIS A 73 -4.18 10.52 -2.53
N LEU A 74 -5.20 11.01 -3.24
CA LEU A 74 -5.38 10.82 -4.68
C LEU A 74 -4.15 11.26 -5.49
N ASN A 75 -3.51 12.36 -5.11
CA ASN A 75 -2.31 12.82 -5.83
C ASN A 75 -1.06 11.96 -5.62
N ASN A 76 -1.10 11.00 -4.69
CA ASN A 76 0.00 10.06 -4.43
C ASN A 76 -0.31 8.65 -4.97
N ALA A 77 -1.46 8.46 -5.63
CA ALA A 77 -1.84 7.21 -6.25
C ALA A 77 -2.30 7.52 -7.68
N MET A 78 -1.49 7.20 -8.67
CA MET A 78 -1.82 7.46 -10.06
C MET A 78 -2.45 6.23 -10.69
N VAL A 79 -3.24 6.44 -11.73
CA VAL A 79 -3.94 5.38 -12.46
C VAL A 79 -3.38 5.30 -13.87
N SER A 80 -2.92 4.12 -14.28
CA SER A 80 -2.48 3.85 -15.65
C SER A 80 -3.67 3.70 -16.63
N PRO A 81 -3.42 3.69 -17.96
CA PRO A 81 -4.49 3.52 -18.95
C PRO A 81 -5.27 2.21 -18.80
N ASP A 82 -4.62 1.16 -18.29
CA ASP A 82 -5.20 -0.15 -17.97
C ASP A 82 -5.78 -0.23 -16.55
N TYR A 83 -6.04 0.91 -15.90
CA TYR A 83 -6.63 1.00 -14.55
C TYR A 83 -5.81 0.30 -13.45
N ARG A 84 -4.49 0.30 -13.58
CA ARG A 84 -3.59 -0.13 -12.49
C ARG A 84 -3.21 1.03 -11.60
N LEU A 85 -3.19 0.79 -10.30
CA LEU A 85 -2.73 1.75 -9.31
C LEU A 85 -1.20 1.78 -9.23
N MET A 86 -0.65 2.99 -9.30
CA MET A 86 0.76 3.28 -9.11
C MET A 86 0.95 4.18 -7.89
N LEU A 87 1.63 3.67 -6.87
CA LEU A 87 1.81 4.32 -5.57
C LEU A 87 3.11 5.11 -5.54
N ILE A 88 3.00 6.42 -5.69
CA ILE A 88 4.12 7.36 -5.57
C ILE A 88 4.11 8.06 -4.20
N ASP A 89 5.14 8.86 -3.97
CA ASP A 89 5.36 9.65 -2.75
C ASP A 89 5.11 8.85 -1.46
N ASN A 90 5.96 7.85 -1.26
CA ASN A 90 6.00 7.04 -0.05
C ASN A 90 7.08 7.57 0.91
N SER A 91 7.24 8.89 0.97
CA SER A 91 8.30 9.57 1.72
C SER A 91 7.96 9.62 3.21
N LYS A 92 6.68 9.80 3.55
CA LYS A 92 6.14 9.78 4.92
C LYS A 92 5.76 8.38 5.41
N SER A 93 6.62 7.41 5.11
CA SER A 93 6.49 6.00 5.50
C SER A 93 7.61 5.55 6.45
N PHE A 94 7.45 4.40 7.09
CA PHE A 94 8.44 3.78 8.01
C PHE A 94 8.80 4.64 9.23
N GLY A 95 7.94 5.60 9.59
CA GLY A 95 8.03 6.38 10.82
C GLY A 95 7.65 5.55 12.07
N GLY A 96 7.65 6.21 13.23
CA GLY A 96 7.41 5.60 14.54
C GLY A 96 5.97 5.13 14.84
N HIS A 97 5.12 5.01 13.83
CA HIS A 97 3.71 4.64 14.00
C HIS A 97 3.57 3.17 14.41
N ARG A 98 2.97 2.97 15.59
CA ARG A 98 2.84 1.64 16.22
C ARG A 98 1.51 0.94 15.93
N ARG A 99 0.53 1.65 15.37
CA ARG A 99 -0.83 1.16 15.09
C ARG A 99 -1.09 1.13 13.60
N LEU A 100 -2.14 0.41 13.18
CA LEU A 100 -2.70 0.51 11.84
C LEU A 100 -3.34 1.89 11.66
N LEU A 101 -3.19 2.46 10.47
CA LEU A 101 -3.72 3.76 10.07
C LEU A 101 -5.17 3.62 9.61
N ASN A 102 -5.43 2.61 8.76
CA ASN A 102 -6.70 2.38 8.10
C ASN A 102 -7.50 1.23 8.72
N ASP A 103 -6.88 0.46 9.63
CA ASP A 103 -7.48 -0.73 10.25
C ASP A 103 -8.03 -1.73 9.20
N LEU A 104 -7.30 -1.84 8.09
CA LEU A 104 -7.66 -2.62 6.89
C LEU A 104 -8.98 -2.28 6.19
N ASN A 105 -9.79 -1.35 6.70
CA ASN A 105 -11.16 -1.10 6.22
C ASN A 105 -11.39 0.34 5.75
N GLY A 106 -10.31 1.10 5.54
CA GLY A 106 -10.29 2.47 5.03
C GLY A 106 -11.51 3.27 5.46
N ALA A 107 -11.56 3.70 6.73
CA ALA A 107 -12.62 4.60 7.16
C ALA A 107 -12.60 5.84 6.26
N GLY A 108 -13.67 6.07 5.50
CA GLY A 108 -13.74 7.11 4.49
C GLY A 108 -13.55 8.51 5.09
N THR A 109 -12.31 8.99 5.17
CA THR A 109 -12.05 10.43 5.05
C THR A 109 -12.18 10.80 3.58
N GLY A 110 -12.51 12.05 3.23
CA GLY A 110 -12.98 12.41 1.88
C GLY A 110 -12.14 11.89 0.70
N THR A 111 -10.81 11.78 0.84
CA THR A 111 -9.93 11.18 -0.18
C THR A 111 -10.05 9.66 -0.30
N HIS A 112 -10.32 8.96 0.82
CA HIS A 112 -10.46 7.51 0.88
C HIS A 112 -11.79 7.03 0.27
N ALA A 113 -12.85 7.82 0.39
CA ALA A 113 -14.11 7.56 -0.31
C ALA A 113 -13.94 7.58 -1.83
N ARG A 114 -13.17 8.56 -2.36
CA ARG A 114 -12.94 8.67 -3.81
C ARG A 114 -12.11 7.52 -4.38
N PHE A 115 -11.22 6.91 -3.59
CA PHE A 115 -10.59 5.63 -3.98
C PHE A 115 -11.62 4.52 -4.23
N TRP A 116 -12.75 4.56 -3.52
CA TRP A 116 -13.86 3.64 -3.69
C TRP A 116 -14.88 4.06 -4.76
N MET A 117 -14.56 5.09 -5.56
CA MET A 117 -15.46 5.73 -6.52
C MET A 117 -16.71 6.36 -5.87
N ILE A 118 -16.57 6.78 -4.61
CA ILE A 118 -17.62 7.49 -3.87
C ILE A 118 -17.22 8.97 -3.77
N PRO A 119 -18.00 9.91 -4.35
CA PRO A 119 -17.62 11.32 -4.38
C PRO A 119 -17.39 11.94 -3.00
N TYR A 120 -18.27 11.62 -2.05
CA TYR A 120 -18.16 12.02 -0.65
C TYR A 120 -18.97 11.07 0.22
N ASP A 121 -18.39 10.66 1.35
CA ASP A 121 -19.06 9.81 2.33
C ASP A 121 -19.25 10.58 3.63
N LYS A 122 -20.45 11.13 3.80
CA LYS A 122 -20.85 11.88 4.99
C LYS A 122 -20.90 10.99 6.24
N ASP A 123 -21.20 9.70 6.05
CA ASP A 123 -21.44 8.74 7.13
C ASP A 123 -20.12 8.06 7.57
N ARG A 124 -19.01 8.33 6.85
CA ARG A 124 -17.67 7.77 7.09
C ARG A 124 -17.72 6.25 7.22
N GLN A 125 -18.45 5.63 6.29
CA GLN A 125 -18.61 4.19 6.30
C GLN A 125 -17.25 3.51 6.13
N ARG A 126 -17.16 2.30 6.68
CA ARG A 126 -16.00 1.43 6.45
C ARG A 126 -16.24 0.65 5.18
N TYR A 127 -15.29 0.69 4.26
CA TYR A 127 -15.40 -0.01 3.00
C TYR A 127 -14.89 -1.45 3.12
N PRO A 128 -15.63 -2.44 2.60
CA PRO A 128 -15.21 -3.83 2.69
C PRO A 128 -13.95 -4.05 1.85
N THR A 129 -12.90 -4.60 2.45
CA THR A 129 -11.68 -4.97 1.74
C THR A 129 -11.63 -6.45 1.42
N ASN A 130 -10.93 -6.78 0.33
CA ASN A 130 -10.84 -8.15 -0.17
C ASN A 130 -9.41 -8.46 -0.59
N TYR A 131 -8.94 -9.66 -0.23
CA TYR A 131 -7.57 -10.12 -0.45
C TYR A 131 -7.56 -11.53 -1.03
N THR A 132 -6.61 -11.80 -1.93
CA THR A 132 -6.33 -13.18 -2.38
C THR A 132 -5.63 -13.95 -1.26
N GLN A 133 -5.87 -15.26 -1.15
CA GLN A 133 -5.21 -16.10 -0.15
C GLN A 133 -3.67 -16.04 -0.23
N ASP A 134 -3.12 -16.14 -1.44
CA ASP A 134 -1.67 -16.07 -1.69
C ASP A 134 -1.07 -14.77 -1.13
N PHE A 135 -1.77 -13.65 -1.29
CA PHE A 135 -1.31 -12.37 -0.77
C PHE A 135 -1.27 -12.35 0.76
N VAL A 136 -2.32 -12.84 1.41
CA VAL A 136 -2.38 -12.96 2.87
C VAL A 136 -1.28 -13.87 3.40
N GLU A 137 -1.00 -14.98 2.70
CA GLU A 137 0.09 -15.89 3.05
C GLU A 137 1.48 -15.22 2.88
N ARG A 138 1.68 -14.41 1.85
CA ARG A 138 2.91 -13.59 1.70
C ARG A 138 3.09 -12.61 2.85
N ILE A 139 2.00 -11.97 3.31
CA ILE A 139 2.04 -11.07 4.48
C ILE A 139 2.35 -11.85 5.76
N ARG A 140 1.68 -13.00 5.99
CA ARG A 140 1.95 -13.89 7.13
C ARG A 140 3.38 -14.41 7.16
N GLY A 141 3.93 -14.73 5.98
CA GLY A 141 5.28 -15.26 5.82
C GLY A 141 6.40 -14.22 5.94
N LEU A 142 6.10 -12.94 6.18
CA LEU A 142 7.12 -11.89 6.26
C LEU A 142 7.97 -12.02 7.54
N THR A 143 9.27 -12.26 7.37
CA THR A 143 10.20 -12.48 8.48
C THR A 143 11.17 -11.32 8.71
N LYS A 144 11.71 -11.24 9.93
CA LYS A 144 12.83 -10.33 10.27
C LYS A 144 14.03 -10.50 9.34
N LYS A 145 14.32 -11.74 8.91
CA LYS A 145 15.43 -12.04 7.99
C LYS A 145 15.19 -11.46 6.60
N GLN A 146 13.98 -11.64 6.05
CA GLN A 146 13.61 -11.06 4.75
C GLN A 146 13.63 -9.52 4.80
N LEU A 147 13.07 -8.90 5.85
CA LEU A 147 13.13 -7.45 6.00
C LEU A 147 14.55 -6.93 6.16
N LYS A 148 15.40 -7.64 6.92
CA LYS A 148 16.82 -7.28 7.05
C LYS A 148 17.54 -7.34 5.71
N LYS A 149 17.28 -8.37 4.90
CA LYS A 149 17.87 -8.53 3.57
C LYS A 149 17.33 -7.51 2.56
N GLY A 150 16.02 -7.29 2.52
CA GLY A 150 15.36 -6.50 1.48
C GLY A 150 15.42 -4.99 1.71
N ILE A 151 15.25 -4.53 2.95
CA ILE A 151 15.13 -3.09 3.26
C ILE A 151 16.07 -2.63 4.38
N GLY A 152 16.91 -3.52 4.92
CA GLY A 152 17.76 -3.24 6.06
C GLY A 152 18.83 -2.17 5.85
N ARG A 153 19.20 -1.91 4.60
CA ARG A 153 20.09 -0.82 4.20
C ARG A 153 19.43 0.56 4.32
N TYR A 154 18.10 0.60 4.23
CA TYR A 154 17.34 1.85 4.12
C TYR A 154 16.60 2.20 5.41
N ILE A 155 16.18 1.19 6.18
CA ILE A 155 15.35 1.37 7.38
C ILE A 155 16.09 0.85 8.62
N TRP A 156 16.17 1.69 9.65
CA TRP A 156 16.83 1.36 10.92
C TRP A 156 16.14 0.21 11.69
N GLY A 157 16.87 -0.42 12.62
CA GLY A 157 16.43 -1.63 13.33
C GLY A 157 15.07 -1.52 14.01
N TYR A 158 14.82 -0.44 14.76
CA TYR A 158 13.55 -0.21 15.44
C TYR A 158 12.38 -0.09 14.46
N ASN A 159 12.51 0.74 13.42
CA ASN A 159 11.45 0.96 12.43
C ASN A 159 11.13 -0.31 11.63
N ARG A 160 12.13 -1.16 11.35
CA ARG A 160 11.87 -2.50 10.77
C ARG A 160 11.08 -3.40 11.71
N GLY A 161 11.34 -3.31 13.02
CA GLY A 161 10.55 -4.01 14.02
C GLY A 161 9.08 -3.57 14.03
N LEU A 162 8.80 -2.29 13.74
CA LEU A 162 7.42 -1.79 13.62
C LEU A 162 6.67 -2.41 12.44
N ILE A 163 7.34 -2.70 11.33
CA ILE A 163 6.73 -3.40 10.19
C ILE A 163 6.22 -4.79 10.63
N LEU A 164 7.02 -5.54 11.40
CA LEU A 164 6.59 -6.86 11.91
C LEU A 164 5.46 -6.75 12.92
N LYS A 165 5.48 -5.72 13.77
CA LYS A 165 4.36 -5.47 14.70
C LYS A 165 3.07 -5.17 13.94
N ARG A 166 3.12 -4.33 12.91
CA ARG A 166 1.94 -4.04 12.07
C ARG A 166 1.53 -5.25 11.26
N GLN A 167 2.46 -6.07 10.78
CA GLN A 167 2.16 -7.34 10.15
C GLN A 167 1.38 -8.29 11.09
N GLN A 168 1.76 -8.39 12.36
CA GLN A 168 1.00 -9.17 13.36
C GLN A 168 -0.42 -8.62 13.53
N MET A 169 -0.55 -7.31 13.72
CA MET A 169 -1.87 -6.65 13.85
C MET A 169 -2.74 -6.86 12.60
N ILE A 170 -2.16 -6.79 11.41
CA ILE A 170 -2.85 -7.05 10.13
C ILE A 170 -3.37 -8.48 10.11
N VAL A 171 -2.54 -9.46 10.50
CA VAL A 171 -2.94 -10.88 10.52
C VAL A 171 -4.04 -11.14 11.54
N GLU A 172 -3.94 -10.57 12.74
CA GLU A 172 -4.99 -10.62 13.76
C GLU A 172 -6.30 -10.05 13.23
N ARG A 173 -6.23 -8.86 12.62
CA ARG A 173 -7.39 -8.18 12.05
C ARG A 173 -8.03 -8.97 10.91
N LEU A 174 -7.25 -9.56 10.02
CA LEU A 174 -7.75 -10.43 8.95
C LEU A 174 -8.47 -11.67 9.51
N ASN A 175 -7.98 -12.23 10.62
CA ASN A 175 -8.64 -13.36 11.26
C ASN A 175 -9.98 -12.95 11.90
N GLU A 176 -10.06 -11.76 12.52
CA GLU A 176 -11.31 -11.20 13.06
C GLU A 176 -12.36 -10.94 11.98
N MET A 177 -11.92 -10.45 10.81
CA MET A 177 -12.80 -10.21 9.67
C MET A 177 -13.33 -11.51 9.03
N GLY A 178 -12.69 -12.65 9.34
CA GLY A 178 -13.10 -13.99 8.90
C GLY A 178 -12.95 -14.23 7.40
N SER A 179 -13.54 -15.33 6.91
CA SER A 179 -13.43 -15.77 5.52
C SER A 179 -14.08 -14.81 4.50
N ALA A 180 -14.89 -13.85 4.96
CA ALA A 180 -15.64 -12.93 4.10
C ALA A 180 -14.74 -11.99 3.27
N VAL A 181 -13.49 -11.77 3.70
CA VAL A 181 -12.51 -10.95 2.97
C VAL A 181 -11.60 -11.74 2.04
N MET A 182 -11.73 -13.06 2.01
CA MET A 182 -10.86 -13.94 1.23
C MET A 182 -11.49 -14.24 -0.13
N VAL A 183 -10.80 -13.87 -1.21
CA VAL A 183 -11.22 -14.20 -2.57
C VAL A 183 -10.37 -15.36 -3.09
N ARG A 184 -10.99 -16.33 -3.75
CA ARG A 184 -10.27 -17.42 -4.42
C ARG A 184 -9.38 -16.84 -5.52
N SER A 185 -8.12 -17.25 -5.56
CA SER A 185 -7.22 -16.99 -6.69
C SER A 185 -7.87 -17.59 -7.95
N ARG A 186 -8.09 -16.76 -8.98
CA ARG A 186 -8.50 -17.23 -10.33
C ARG A 186 -7.26 -17.58 -11.13
#